data_AF-A0A5K1GTX2-F1
#
_entry.id   AF-A0A5K1GTX2-F1
#
_cell.length_a   1.000
_cell.length_b   1.000
_cell.length_c   1.000
_cell.angle_alpha   90.00
_cell.angle_beta   90.00
_cell.angle_gamma   90.00
#
_symmetry.space_group_name_H-M   'P 1'
#
loop_
_entity.id
_entity.type
_entity.pdbx_description
1 polymer ?
#
loop_
_entity_poly.entity_id
_entity_poly.type
_entity_poly.pdbx_seq_one_letter_code
_entity_poly.pdbx_strand_id
1 'polypeptide(L)' 'RYMFGNGMEGVKKEGIKIEVEEGRVLRMSGERKGEEEKEAEGDKWHWGERPICEFWRQFGLPYNKNLDAVK' A
#
# COMPACT_ATOMS: atom_id res chain seq x y z
N ARG A 1 17.25 -9.75 4.21
CA ARG A 1 16.04 -9.52 3.38
C ARG A 1 15.08 -8.71 4.24
N TYR A 2 14.74 -7.49 3.84
CA TYR A 2 13.69 -6.73 4.52
C TYR A 2 12.34 -7.09 3.92
N MET A 3 11.32 -7.25 4.74
CA MET A 3 9.97 -7.55 4.31
C MET A 3 9.05 -6.47 4.89
N PHE A 4 8.38 -5.73 4.01
CA PHE A 4 7.42 -4.71 4.38
C PHE A 4 6.02 -5.27 4.04
N GLY A 5 5.25 -5.67 5.05
CA GLY A 5 3.97 -6.36 4.84
C GLY A 5 2.78 -5.83 5.64
N ASN A 6 3.00 -4.96 6.63
CA ASN A 6 1.92 -4.46 7.47
C ASN A 6 1.14 -3.33 6.79
N GLY A 7 -0.19 -3.48 6.71
CA GLY A 7 -1.12 -2.45 6.22
C GLY A 7 -1.56 -2.59 4.75
N MET A 8 -1.08 -3.61 4.02
CA MET A 8 -1.46 -3.86 2.62
C MET A 8 -2.65 -4.81 2.45
N GLU A 9 -3.17 -5.38 3.53
CA GLU A 9 -4.29 -6.31 3.47
C GLU A 9 -5.52 -5.63 2.86
N GLY A 10 -6.02 -6.13 1.74
CA GLY A 10 -7.17 -5.56 1.01
C GLY A 10 -6.82 -4.50 -0.04
N VAL A 11 -5.53 -4.32 -0.37
CA VAL A 11 -5.08 -3.47 -1.47
C VAL A 11 -4.60 -4.37 -2.61
N LYS A 12 -5.07 -4.10 -3.85
CA LYS A 12 -4.57 -4.82 -5.03
C LYS A 12 -3.08 -4.47 -5.21
N LYS A 13 -2.25 -5.45 -5.59
CA LYS A 13 -0.81 -5.22 -5.84
C LYS A 13 -0.56 -4.12 -6.88
N GLU A 14 -1.47 -3.97 -7.83
CA GLU A 14 -1.45 -2.93 -8.87
C GLU A 14 -1.69 -1.51 -8.33
N GLY A 15 -2.37 -1.39 -7.18
CA GLY A 15 -2.65 -0.12 -6.52
C GLY A 15 -1.52 0.35 -5.62
N ILE A 16 -0.38 -0.36 -5.58
CA ILE A 16 0.78 -0.02 -4.76
C ILE A 16 1.88 0.54 -5.66
N LYS A 17 2.34 1.75 -5.36
CA LYS A 17 3.48 2.39 -5.99
C LYS A 17 4.66 2.39 -5.02
N ILE A 18 5.84 2.01 -5.53
CA ILE A 18 7.08 1.97 -4.77
C ILE A 18 8.09 2.84 -5.52
N GLU A 19 8.61 3.83 -4.82
CA GLU A 19 9.58 4.80 -5.33
C GLU A 19 10.80 4.83 -4.40
N VAL A 20 11.99 5.05 -4.96
CA VAL A 20 13.23 5.21 -4.20
C VAL A 20 13.76 6.61 -4.47
N GLU A 21 13.78 7.46 -3.44
CA GLU A 21 14.30 8.82 -3.53
C GLU A 21 15.84 8.84 -3.34
N GLU A 22 16.50 9.89 -3.86
CA GLU A 22 17.98 10.08 -3.81
C GLU A 22 18.56 10.01 -2.38
N GLY A 23 17.73 10.25 -1.36
CA GLY A 23 18.09 10.12 0.07
C GLY A 23 18.14 8.69 0.62
N ARG A 24 18.06 7.65 -0.23
CA ARG A 24 17.91 6.24 0.19
C ARG A 24 16.64 6.01 1.01
N VAL A 25 15.58 6.73 0.64
CA VAL A 25 14.27 6.58 1.25
C VAL A 25 13.40 5.80 0.28
N LEU A 26 12.89 4.67 0.74
CA LEU A 26 11.86 3.91 0.04
C LEU A 26 10.52 4.52 0.39
N ARG A 27 9.85 5.13 -0.58
CA ARG A 27 8.47 5.60 -0.45
C ARG A 27 7.54 4.54 -1.03
N MET A 28 6.55 4.19 -0.24
CA MET A 28 5.54 3.21 -0.60
C MET A 28 4.18 3.86 -0.44
N SER A 29 3.47 4.05 -1.53
CA SER A 29 2.12 4.61 -1.55
C SER A 29 1.13 3.61 -2.11
N GLY A 30 -0.13 3.75 -1.75
CA GLY A 30 -1.19 2.97 -2.36
C GLY A 30 -2.56 3.47 -1.97
N GLU A 31 -3.55 3.03 -2.74
CA GLU A 31 -4.94 3.42 -2.53
C GLU A 31 -5.75 2.19 -2.17
N ARG A 32 -6.43 2.24 -1.03
CA ARG A 32 -7.41 1.23 -0.66
C ARG A 32 -8.76 1.63 -1.25
N LYS A 33 -9.13 1.03 -2.38
CA LYS A 33 -10.49 1.11 -2.91
C LYS A 33 -11.42 0.23 -2.06
N GLY A 34 -12.55 0.79 -1.63
CA GLY A 34 -13.58 0.04 -0.92
C GLY A 34 -14.25 -0.96 -1.87
N GLU A 35 -14.85 -2.02 -1.32
CA GLU A 35 -15.71 -2.95 -2.05
C GLU A 35 -17.06 -2.30 -2.48
N GLU A 36 -17.14 -0.97 -2.54
CA GLU A 36 -18.28 -0.22 -3.06
C GLU A 36 -18.53 -0.55 -4.54
N GLU A 37 -17.49 -0.94 -5.30
CA GLU A 37 -17.65 -1.45 -6.68
C GLU A 37 -18.35 -2.83 -6.77
N LYS A 38 -18.52 -3.55 -5.64
CA LYS A 38 -19.27 -4.82 -5.56
C LYS A 38 -20.68 -4.62 -5.00
N GLU A 39 -21.22 -3.41 -5.01
CA GLU A 39 -22.64 -3.17 -4.75
C GLU A 39 -23.47 -3.72 -5.92
N ALA A 40 -23.59 -5.04 -5.97
CA ALA A 40 -24.67 -5.70 -6.67
C ALA A 40 -25.98 -5.29 -5.98
N GLU A 41 -26.94 -4.89 -6.79
CA GLU A 41 -28.30 -4.47 -6.45
C GLU A 41 -28.94 -5.42 -5.40
N GLY A 42 -28.76 -5.13 -4.10
CA GLY A 42 -29.33 -5.94 -3.01
C GLY A 42 -28.56 -5.99 -1.69
N ASP A 43 -27.25 -5.73 -1.67
CA ASP A 43 -26.45 -5.87 -0.43
C ASP A 43 -26.53 -4.62 0.46
N LYS A 44 -27.18 -4.76 1.63
CA LYS A 44 -27.24 -3.74 2.69
C LYS A 44 -26.16 -3.99 3.74
N TRP A 45 -25.15 -3.13 3.80
CA TRP A 45 -24.14 -3.16 4.84
C TRP A 45 -24.71 -2.71 6.20
N HIS A 46 -24.45 -3.49 7.26
CA HIS A 46 -24.83 -3.12 8.62
C HIS A 46 -23.79 -2.23 9.32
N TRP A 47 -22.51 -2.30 8.91
CA TRP A 47 -21.44 -1.41 9.38
C TRP A 47 -20.24 -1.42 8.40
N GLY A 48 -19.75 -0.24 8.00
CA GLY A 48 -18.56 -0.07 7.18
C GLY A 48 -17.37 0.41 8.01
N GLU A 49 -16.59 -0.50 8.58
CA GLU A 49 -15.47 -0.16 9.48
C GLU A 49 -14.17 0.20 8.76
N ARG A 50 -13.98 -0.23 7.51
CA ARG A 50 -12.73 -0.01 6.78
C ARG A 50 -12.84 1.24 5.90
N PRO A 51 -12.08 2.31 6.18
CA PRO A 51 -12.11 3.51 5.35
C PRO A 51 -11.43 3.25 4.00
N ILE A 52 -12.05 3.76 2.94
CA ILE A 52 -11.41 4.01 1.65
C ILE A 52 -10.39 5.14 1.89
N CYS A 53 -9.11 4.86 1.66
CA CYS A 53 -8.04 5.76 2.07
C CYS A 53 -6.79 5.56 1.20
N GLU A 54 -6.16 6.68 0.84
CA GLU A 54 -4.80 6.69 0.32
C GLU A 54 -3.83 6.58 1.50
N PHE A 55 -2.94 5.60 1.45
CA PHE A 55 -1.89 5.42 2.45
C PHE A 55 -0.52 5.62 1.82
N TRP A 56 0.41 6.12 2.61
CA TRP A 56 1.82 6.14 2.25
C TRP A 56 2.69 5.90 3.47
N ARG A 57 3.86 5.31 3.26
CA ARG A 57 4.91 5.13 4.26
C ARG A 57 6.27 5.36 3.63
N GLN A 58 7.19 5.87 4.44
CA GLN A 58 8.59 6.05 4.08
C GLN A 58 9.47 5.17 4.96
N PHE A 59 10.45 4.52 4.35
CA PHE A 59 11.43 3.69 5.03
C PHE A 59 12.83 4.17 4.67
N GLY A 60 13.61 4.58 5.66
CA GLY A 60 15.04 4.86 5.46
C GLY A 60 15.81 3.57 5.24
N LEU A 61 16.58 3.49 4.15
CA LEU A 61 17.45 2.36 3.85
C LEU A 61 18.85 2.60 4.43
N PRO A 62 19.46 1.58 5.07
CA PRO A 62 20.83 1.70 5.57
C PRO A 62 21.84 1.78 4.43
N TYR A 63 23.04 2.31 4.73
CA TYR A 63 24.04 2.64 3.71
C TYR A 63 24.55 1.43 2.90
N ASN A 64 24.40 0.21 3.43
CA ASN A 64 24.92 -1.02 2.84
C ASN A 64 23.88 -1.77 1.97
N LYS A 65 22.96 -1.04 1.32
CA LYS A 65 21.92 -1.65 0.48
C LYS A 65 21.94 -1.10 -0.94
N ASN A 66 21.91 -2.03 -1.89
CA ASN A 66 21.76 -1.75 -3.31
C ASN A 66 20.32 -1.36 -3.59
N LEU A 67 20.13 -0.17 -4.16
CA LEU A 67 18.81 0.35 -4.53
C LEU A 67 18.20 -0.43 -5.71
N ASP A 68 19.04 -0.98 -6.60
CA ASP A 68 18.63 -1.85 -7.72
C ASP A 68 18.01 -3.19 -7.30
N ALA A 69 18.17 -3.60 -6.04
CA ALA A 69 17.68 -4.88 -5.54
C ALA A 69 16.27 -4.80 -4.91
N VAL A 70 15.61 -3.63 -4.97
CA VAL A 70 14.24 -3.44 -4.49
C VAL A 70 13.26 -4.08 -5.48
N LYS A 71 12.37 -4.93 -4.97
CA LYS A 71 11.39 -5.70 -5.77
C LYS A 71 10.09 -5.89 -5.00
#